data_AF-A0A1H4JE85-F1
#
_entry.id   AF-A0A1H4JE85-F1
#
_cell.length_a   1.000
_cell.length_b   1.000
_cell.length_c   1.000
_cell.angle_alpha   90.00
_cell.angle_beta   90.00
_cell.angle_gamma   90.00
#
_symmetry.space_group_name_H-M   'P 1'
#
loop_
_entity.id
_entity.type
_entity.pdbx_description
1 polymer ?
#
loop_
_entity_poly.entity_id
_entity_poly.type
_entity_poly.pdbx_seq_one_letter_code
_entity_poly.pdbx_strand_id
1 'polypeptide(L)'
;MPTLHKPVISKSTREAIYLEEKARLLIREELAAEQKSKAAQPLTLWSFLNSQFALFLLGAIFVSGLGGAITYWNQAQHEKEAKYENARKLLAEFDFRLNELDFRIGNIVRGPQAGVDIQRTYVWRVARGDQAFQPALPDYRNVHWAGLAIQLDTLGFGVDTAQAVQAARDLENGYPGYTPSFLAIRSEELHRFSDTAWKKVSPQKIKEKTASAKVR
;
A
#
# COMPACT_ATOMS: atom_id res chain seq x y z
N MET A 1 35.91 75.81 -30.72
CA MET A 1 36.29 74.56 -30.02
C MET A 1 37.04 74.93 -28.76
N PRO A 2 36.52 74.63 -27.56
CA PRO A 2 37.21 74.95 -26.31
C PRO A 2 38.48 74.11 -26.21
N THR A 3 39.64 74.78 -26.12
CA THR A 3 40.94 74.14 -25.89
C THR A 3 40.93 73.56 -24.49
N LEU A 4 41.02 72.24 -24.39
CA LEU A 4 41.10 71.51 -23.13
C LEU A 4 42.39 71.92 -22.40
N HIS A 5 42.27 72.86 -21.46
CA HIS A 5 43.39 73.29 -20.63
C HIS A 5 43.82 72.10 -19.77
N LYS A 6 44.96 71.49 -20.10
CA LYS A 6 45.52 70.43 -19.26
C LYS A 6 45.98 71.08 -17.96
N PRO A 7 45.42 70.69 -16.79
CA PRO A 7 45.85 71.23 -15.52
C PRO A 7 47.33 70.92 -15.32
N VAL A 8 48.13 71.96 -15.06
CA VAL A 8 49.56 71.83 -14.78
C VAL A 8 49.68 71.34 -13.34
N ILE A 9 49.75 70.02 -13.18
CA ILE A 9 49.94 69.38 -11.88
C ILE A 9 51.35 69.70 -11.38
N SER A 10 51.46 70.31 -10.19
CA SER A 10 52.72 70.64 -9.56
C SER A 10 53.56 69.38 -9.31
N LYS A 11 54.90 69.54 -9.22
CA LYS A 11 55.80 68.39 -9.02
C LYS A 11 55.48 67.61 -7.74
N SER A 12 55.16 68.31 -6.64
CA SER A 12 54.78 67.68 -5.37
C SER A 12 53.47 66.89 -5.47
N THR A 13 52.49 67.40 -6.22
CA THR A 13 51.24 66.68 -6.46
C THR A 13 51.45 65.46 -7.35
N ARG A 14 52.35 65.51 -8.34
CA ARG A 14 52.71 64.31 -9.14
C ARG A 14 53.41 63.24 -8.31
N GLU A 15 54.30 63.63 -7.41
CA GLU A 15 54.97 62.69 -6.49
C GLU A 15 53.98 62.06 -5.51
N ALA A 16 53.05 62.85 -4.96
CA ALA A 16 51.98 62.32 -4.09
C ALA A 16 51.08 61.31 -4.82
N ILE A 17 50.65 61.63 -6.05
CA ILE A 17 49.86 60.72 -6.88
C ILE A 17 50.64 59.44 -7.18
N TYR A 18 51.93 59.57 -7.50
CA TYR A 18 52.78 58.41 -7.78
C TYR A 18 52.93 57.50 -6.55
N LEU A 19 53.11 58.06 -5.36
CA LEU A 19 53.19 57.30 -4.11
C LEU A 19 51.87 56.61 -3.78
N GLU A 20 50.73 57.28 -3.99
CA GLU A 20 49.42 56.70 -3.79
C GLU A 20 49.15 55.54 -4.77
N GLU A 21 49.47 55.72 -6.05
CA GLU A 21 49.24 54.69 -7.06
C GLU A 21 50.15 53.47 -6.83
N LYS A 22 51.39 53.70 -6.38
CA LYS A 22 52.30 52.64 -5.94
C LYS A 22 51.73 51.88 -4.73
N ALA A 23 51.16 52.57 -3.76
CA ALA A 23 50.52 51.94 -2.60
C ALA A 23 49.29 51.10 -3.01
N ARG A 24 48.45 51.60 -3.93
CA ARG A 24 47.30 50.86 -4.46
C ARG A 24 47.70 49.59 -5.19
N LEU A 25 48.78 49.63 -5.97
CA LEU A 25 49.32 48.44 -6.64
C LEU A 25 49.79 47.39 -5.63
N LEU A 26 50.53 47.80 -4.60
CA LEU A 26 50.99 46.90 -3.54
C LEU A 26 49.82 46.24 -2.79
N ILE A 27 48.79 47.01 -2.42
CA ILE A 27 47.60 46.46 -1.75
C ILE A 27 46.87 45.47 -2.66
N ARG A 28 46.77 45.74 -3.96
CA ARG A 28 46.15 44.82 -4.92
C ARG A 28 46.96 43.54 -5.08
N GLU A 29 48.28 43.63 -5.13
CA GLU A 29 49.17 42.47 -5.19
C GLU A 29 49.08 41.62 -3.92
N GLU A 30 49.03 42.26 -2.74
CA GLU A 30 48.89 41.58 -1.45
C GLU A 30 47.53 40.89 -1.32
N LEU A 31 46.44 41.58 -1.66
CA LEU A 31 45.09 40.98 -1.69
C LEU A 31 44.99 39.85 -2.71
N ALA A 32 45.62 39.99 -3.89
CA ALA A 32 45.64 38.94 -4.90
C ALA A 32 46.48 37.73 -4.47
N ALA A 33 47.58 37.95 -3.74
CA ALA A 33 48.41 36.88 -3.18
C ALA A 33 47.68 36.14 -2.05
N GLU A 34 46.97 36.86 -1.17
CA GLU A 34 46.11 36.26 -0.14
C GLU A 34 44.94 35.49 -0.74
N GLN A 35 44.31 36.01 -1.80
CA GLN A 35 43.24 35.30 -2.48
C GLN A 35 43.75 34.04 -3.18
N LYS A 36 44.93 34.09 -3.81
CA LYS A 36 45.57 32.91 -4.41
C LYS A 36 45.94 31.86 -3.35
N SER A 37 46.44 32.28 -2.19
CA SER A 37 46.78 31.35 -1.11
C SER A 37 45.54 30.71 -0.48
N LYS A 38 44.42 31.43 -0.38
CA LYS A 38 43.12 30.89 0.05
C LYS A 38 42.45 30.02 -1.02
N ALA A 39 42.56 30.40 -2.30
CA ALA A 39 41.97 29.65 -3.42
C ALA A 39 42.69 28.32 -3.72
N ALA A 40 43.96 28.19 -3.31
CA ALA A 40 44.73 26.96 -3.47
C ALA A 40 44.43 25.90 -2.39
N GLN A 41 43.63 26.22 -1.36
CA GLN A 41 43.24 25.21 -0.38
C GLN A 41 42.25 24.23 -1.03
N PRO A 42 42.56 22.92 -1.05
CA PRO A 42 41.63 21.94 -1.60
C PRO A 42 40.32 22.03 -0.83
N LEU A 43 39.20 22.14 -1.55
CA LEU A 43 37.87 22.08 -0.95
C LEU A 43 37.75 20.76 -0.21
N THR A 44 37.86 20.81 1.10
CA THR A 44 37.67 19.63 1.94
C THR A 44 36.17 19.35 2.03
N LEU A 45 35.78 18.08 1.95
CA LEU A 45 34.38 17.68 2.13
C LEU A 45 33.78 18.25 3.43
N TRP A 46 34.59 18.39 4.48
CA TRP A 46 34.21 19.05 5.74
C TRP A 46 33.84 20.52 5.58
N SER A 47 34.63 21.29 4.83
CA SER A 47 34.30 22.70 4.54
C SER A 47 33.01 22.85 3.72
N PHE A 48 32.76 21.90 2.81
CA PHE A 48 31.51 21.85 2.04
C PHE A 48 30.33 21.53 2.95
N LEU A 49 30.41 20.49 3.79
CA LEU A 49 29.33 20.08 4.70
C LEU A 49 28.95 21.17 5.71
N ASN A 50 29.89 22.05 6.07
CA ASN A 50 29.63 23.19 6.95
C ASN A 50 29.15 24.46 6.19
N SER A 51 29.05 24.41 4.87
CA SER A 51 28.49 25.50 4.08
C SER A 51 26.96 25.52 4.20
N GLN A 52 26.38 26.73 4.20
CA GLN A 52 24.92 26.90 4.23
C GLN A 52 24.22 26.14 3.09
N PHE A 53 24.86 26.09 1.93
CA PHE A 53 24.34 25.36 0.76
C PHE A 53 24.28 23.85 1.01
N ALA A 54 25.33 23.25 1.59
CA ALA A 54 25.32 21.81 1.85
C ALA A 54 24.31 21.43 2.95
N LEU A 55 24.18 22.24 3.99
CA LEU A 55 23.16 22.03 5.03
C LEU A 55 21.74 22.13 4.44
N PHE A 56 21.52 23.09 3.54
CA PHE A 56 20.26 23.19 2.80
C PHE A 56 20.01 21.95 1.94
N LEU A 57 21.01 21.50 1.18
CA LEU A 57 20.90 20.32 0.32
C LEU A 57 20.64 19.04 1.12
N LEU A 58 21.37 18.84 2.22
CA LEU A 58 21.16 17.73 3.14
C LEU A 58 19.77 17.78 3.78
N GLY A 59 19.31 18.96 4.17
CA GLY A 59 17.96 19.17 4.67
C GLY A 59 16.90 18.81 3.62
N ALA A 60 17.07 19.25 2.37
CA ALA A 60 16.16 18.94 1.27
C ALA A 60 16.10 17.43 0.97
N ILE A 61 17.26 16.75 0.93
CA ILE A 61 17.35 15.31 0.75
C ILE A 61 16.71 14.59 1.95
N PHE A 62 16.98 15.04 3.18
CA PHE A 62 16.43 14.45 4.39
C PHE A 62 14.91 14.58 4.44
N VAL A 63 14.36 15.77 4.21
CA VAL A 63 12.91 16.00 4.19
C VAL A 63 12.24 15.19 3.09
N SER A 64 12.83 15.14 1.88
CA SER A 64 12.30 14.37 0.77
C SER A 64 12.34 12.87 1.04
N GLY A 65 13.47 12.37 1.57
CA GLY A 65 13.65 10.96 1.93
C GLY A 65 12.70 10.52 3.04
N LEU A 66 12.55 11.34 4.09
CA LEU A 66 11.63 11.07 5.18
C LEU A 66 10.18 11.10 4.70
N GLY A 67 9.81 12.06 3.85
CA GLY A 67 8.49 12.14 3.24
C GLY A 67 8.18 10.91 2.38
N GLY A 68 9.14 10.44 1.58
CA GLY A 68 9.01 9.20 0.81
C GLY A 68 8.83 7.97 1.69
N ALA A 69 9.62 7.83 2.74
CA ALA A 69 9.54 6.70 3.68
C ALA A 69 8.18 6.65 4.41
N ILE A 70 7.68 7.80 4.88
CA ILE A 70 6.36 7.90 5.53
C ILE A 70 5.25 7.55 4.54
N THR A 71 5.33 8.07 3.31
CA THR A 71 4.34 7.78 2.26
C THR A 71 4.29 6.29 1.94
N TYR A 72 5.46 5.67 1.74
CA TYR A 72 5.56 4.23 1.50
C TYR A 72 4.99 3.40 2.66
N TRP A 73 5.28 3.80 3.91
CA TRP A 73 4.71 3.15 5.09
C TRP A 73 3.18 3.22 5.09
N ASN A 74 2.61 4.41 4.86
CA ASN A 74 1.17 4.60 4.86
C ASN A 74 0.49 3.82 3.72
N GLN A 75 1.09 3.81 2.53
CA GLN A 75 0.62 2.99 1.41
C GLN A 75 0.59 1.50 1.77
N ALA A 76 1.69 0.98 2.35
CA ALA A 76 1.76 -0.42 2.77
C ALA A 76 0.73 -0.77 3.87
N GLN A 77 0.36 0.17 4.73
CA GLN A 77 -0.71 -0.04 5.71
C GLN A 77 -2.10 -0.05 5.05
N HIS A 78 -2.39 0.92 4.17
CA HIS A 78 -3.65 0.97 3.45
C HIS A 78 -3.86 -0.24 2.54
N GLU A 79 -2.81 -0.74 1.87
CA GLU A 79 -2.87 -1.96 1.09
C GLU A 79 -3.24 -3.18 1.95
N LYS A 80 -2.68 -3.28 3.16
CA LYS A 80 -3.06 -4.32 4.12
C LYS A 80 -4.51 -4.18 4.54
N GLU A 81 -4.94 -2.99 4.96
CA GLU A 81 -6.32 -2.72 5.37
C GLU A 81 -7.32 -3.08 4.26
N ALA A 82 -7.08 -2.61 3.04
CA ALA A 82 -7.90 -2.91 1.87
C ALA A 82 -7.94 -4.42 1.58
N LYS A 83 -6.80 -5.11 1.71
CA LYS A 83 -6.71 -6.56 1.57
C LYS A 83 -7.56 -7.29 2.61
N TYR A 84 -7.52 -6.88 3.88
CA TYR A 84 -8.35 -7.46 4.95
C TYR A 84 -9.84 -7.12 4.77
N GLU A 85 -10.16 -5.92 4.33
CA GLU A 85 -11.54 -5.52 4.05
C GLU A 85 -12.13 -6.36 2.92
N ASN A 86 -11.39 -6.56 1.83
CA ASN A 86 -11.79 -7.41 0.73
C ASN A 86 -12.01 -8.86 1.17
N ALA A 87 -11.07 -9.41 1.95
CA ALA A 87 -11.22 -10.76 2.52
C ALA A 87 -12.47 -10.90 3.41
N ARG A 88 -12.80 -9.88 4.21
CA ARG A 88 -14.04 -9.87 5.02
C ARG A 88 -15.30 -9.86 4.16
N LYS A 89 -15.32 -9.07 3.07
CA LYS A 89 -16.46 -9.05 2.14
C LYS A 89 -16.65 -10.42 1.47
N LEU A 90 -15.55 -11.04 1.05
CA LEU A 90 -15.56 -12.38 0.45
C LEU A 90 -16.06 -13.43 1.44
N LEU A 91 -15.58 -13.41 2.70
CA LEU A 91 -16.04 -14.34 3.73
C LEU A 91 -17.51 -14.12 4.11
N ALA A 92 -17.95 -12.87 4.22
CA ALA A 92 -19.36 -12.58 4.50
C ALA A 92 -20.29 -13.15 3.41
N GLU A 93 -19.91 -13.01 2.14
CA GLU A 93 -20.64 -13.64 1.04
C GLU A 93 -20.54 -15.18 1.08
N PHE A 94 -19.37 -15.73 1.38
CA PHE A 94 -19.15 -17.17 1.50
C PHE A 94 -20.05 -17.78 2.59
N ASP A 95 -20.12 -17.15 3.76
CA ASP A 95 -20.96 -17.56 4.89
C ASP A 95 -22.44 -17.40 4.59
N PHE A 96 -22.82 -16.32 3.88
CA PHE A 96 -24.19 -16.17 3.43
C PHE A 96 -24.63 -17.36 2.56
N ARG A 97 -23.78 -17.78 1.62
CA ARG A 97 -24.02 -18.96 0.79
C ARG A 97 -24.03 -20.26 1.59
N LEU A 98 -23.17 -20.40 2.61
CA LEU A 98 -23.19 -21.53 3.55
C LEU A 98 -24.52 -21.63 4.29
N ASN A 99 -25.00 -20.51 4.86
CA ASN A 99 -26.26 -20.47 5.58
C ASN A 99 -27.45 -20.79 4.66
N GLU A 100 -27.44 -20.27 3.43
CA GLU A 100 -28.44 -20.64 2.43
C GLU A 100 -28.37 -22.14 2.13
N LEU A 101 -27.19 -22.70 1.87
CA LEU A 101 -26.99 -24.13 1.62
C LEU A 101 -27.58 -24.98 2.75
N ASP A 102 -27.25 -24.69 4.01
CA ASP A 102 -27.75 -25.44 5.16
C ASP A 102 -29.26 -25.36 5.31
N PHE A 103 -29.84 -24.16 5.08
CA PHE A 103 -31.29 -24.00 5.07
C PHE A 103 -31.94 -24.86 3.98
N ARG A 104 -31.37 -24.90 2.77
CA ARG A 104 -31.88 -25.76 1.67
C ARG A 104 -31.71 -27.24 1.96
N ILE A 105 -30.60 -27.67 2.56
CA ILE A 105 -30.37 -29.05 3.00
C ILE A 105 -31.47 -29.45 3.99
N GLY A 106 -31.77 -28.60 4.97
CA GLY A 106 -32.85 -28.83 5.92
C GLY A 106 -34.21 -29.03 5.25
N ASN A 107 -34.53 -28.22 4.24
CA ASN A 107 -35.76 -28.35 3.45
C ASN A 107 -35.79 -29.59 2.55
N ILE A 108 -34.64 -30.03 2.02
CA ILE A 108 -34.55 -31.28 1.23
C ILE A 108 -34.80 -32.50 2.14
N VAL A 109 -34.27 -32.48 3.36
CA VAL A 109 -34.38 -33.60 4.31
C VAL A 109 -35.78 -33.70 4.90
N ARG A 110 -36.41 -32.57 5.24
CA ARG A 110 -37.66 -32.52 6.00
C ARG A 110 -38.90 -32.16 5.18
N GLY A 111 -38.69 -31.56 4.01
CA GLY A 111 -39.77 -30.97 3.21
C GLY A 111 -40.59 -32.01 2.44
N PRO A 112 -41.77 -31.60 1.92
CA PRO A 112 -42.57 -32.44 1.05
C PRO A 112 -41.81 -32.75 -0.25
N GLN A 113 -41.94 -33.98 -0.75
CA GLN A 113 -41.21 -34.44 -1.96
C GLN A 113 -41.42 -33.52 -3.17
N ALA A 114 -42.63 -32.97 -3.34
CA ALA A 114 -42.98 -32.05 -4.43
C ALA A 114 -42.13 -30.76 -4.49
N GLY A 115 -41.45 -30.39 -3.39
CA GLY A 115 -40.60 -29.19 -3.33
C GLY A 115 -39.10 -29.46 -3.41
N VAL A 116 -38.67 -30.73 -3.39
CA VAL A 116 -37.24 -31.10 -3.28
C VAL A 116 -36.44 -30.63 -4.49
N ASP A 117 -36.98 -30.78 -5.69
CA ASP A 117 -36.26 -30.39 -6.92
C ASP A 117 -36.05 -28.87 -7.01
N ILE A 118 -36.97 -28.07 -6.47
CA ILE A 118 -36.80 -26.61 -6.37
C ILE A 118 -35.63 -26.28 -5.44
N GLN A 119 -35.54 -26.94 -4.28
CA GLN A 119 -34.44 -26.72 -3.35
C GLN A 119 -33.10 -27.18 -3.93
N ARG A 120 -33.06 -28.33 -4.61
CA ARG A 120 -31.86 -28.82 -5.31
C ARG A 120 -31.40 -27.86 -6.41
N THR A 121 -32.35 -27.35 -7.18
CA THR A 121 -32.06 -26.33 -8.21
C THR A 121 -31.48 -25.06 -7.57
N TYR A 122 -32.00 -24.66 -6.41
CA TYR A 122 -31.46 -23.51 -5.68
C TYR A 122 -30.03 -23.76 -5.19
N VAL A 123 -29.73 -24.93 -4.63
CA VAL A 123 -28.35 -25.30 -4.23
C VAL A 123 -27.37 -25.16 -5.40
N TRP A 124 -27.76 -25.67 -6.57
CA TRP A 124 -26.96 -25.51 -7.79
C TRP A 124 -26.75 -24.03 -8.17
N ARG A 125 -27.81 -23.20 -8.08
CA ARG A 125 -27.73 -21.75 -8.36
C ARG A 125 -26.78 -21.03 -7.41
N VAL A 126 -26.78 -21.37 -6.13
CA VAL A 126 -25.86 -20.81 -5.12
C VAL A 126 -24.41 -21.17 -5.43
N ALA A 127 -24.15 -22.44 -5.77
CA ALA A 127 -22.81 -22.92 -6.12
C ALA A 127 -22.25 -22.26 -7.38
N ARG A 128 -23.08 -22.15 -8.43
CA ARG A 128 -22.71 -21.54 -9.71
C ARG A 128 -22.69 -20.01 -9.66
N GLY A 129 -23.42 -19.39 -8.73
CA GLY A 129 -23.68 -17.95 -8.75
C GLY A 129 -24.61 -17.55 -9.90
N ASP A 130 -25.61 -18.38 -10.21
CA ASP A 130 -26.56 -18.14 -11.31
C ASP A 130 -27.28 -16.79 -11.21
N GLN A 131 -27.78 -16.25 -12.33
CA GLN A 131 -28.46 -14.95 -12.35
C GLN A 131 -29.70 -14.88 -11.45
N ALA A 132 -30.37 -16.02 -11.21
CA ALA A 132 -31.51 -16.08 -10.32
C ALA A 132 -31.12 -16.17 -8.83
N PHE A 133 -29.84 -16.37 -8.51
CA PHE A 133 -29.33 -16.28 -7.15
C PHE A 133 -29.11 -14.82 -6.75
N GLN A 134 -29.54 -14.46 -5.55
CA GLN A 134 -29.36 -13.12 -4.99
C GLN A 134 -28.23 -13.16 -3.95
N PRO A 135 -27.01 -12.69 -4.27
CA PRO A 135 -25.91 -12.64 -3.31
C PRO A 135 -26.20 -11.61 -2.21
N ALA A 136 -25.49 -11.71 -1.08
CA ALA A 136 -25.60 -10.73 0.00
C ALA A 136 -25.04 -9.37 -0.43
N LEU A 137 -23.99 -9.38 -1.26
CA LEU A 137 -23.39 -8.19 -1.83
C LEU A 137 -23.50 -8.21 -3.36
N PRO A 138 -23.91 -7.09 -3.99
CA PRO A 138 -24.17 -7.04 -5.44
C PRO A 138 -22.93 -7.35 -6.28
N ASP A 139 -21.74 -7.06 -5.76
CA ASP A 139 -20.44 -7.29 -6.41
C ASP A 139 -20.16 -8.77 -6.70
N TYR A 140 -20.87 -9.71 -6.02
CA TYR A 140 -20.68 -11.15 -6.20
C TYR A 140 -21.73 -11.83 -7.08
N ARG A 141 -22.52 -11.04 -7.83
CA ARG A 141 -23.42 -11.59 -8.84
C ARG A 141 -22.62 -12.28 -9.94
N ASN A 142 -23.06 -13.47 -10.38
CA ASN A 142 -22.35 -14.28 -11.37
C ASN A 142 -20.97 -14.77 -10.92
N VAL A 143 -20.65 -14.70 -9.62
CA VAL A 143 -19.41 -15.26 -9.07
C VAL A 143 -19.70 -16.66 -8.54
N HIS A 144 -18.98 -17.65 -9.05
CA HIS A 144 -19.05 -19.03 -8.56
C HIS A 144 -18.52 -19.12 -7.13
N TRP A 145 -19.07 -20.03 -6.33
CA TRP A 145 -18.63 -20.24 -4.96
C TRP A 145 -17.17 -20.71 -4.89
N ALA A 146 -16.74 -21.56 -5.83
CA ALA A 146 -15.33 -21.92 -6.01
C ALA A 146 -14.45 -20.69 -6.29
N GLY A 147 -14.97 -19.71 -7.02
CA GLY A 147 -14.28 -18.45 -7.29
C GLY A 147 -14.03 -17.64 -6.01
N LEU A 148 -14.98 -17.62 -5.07
CA LEU A 148 -14.81 -16.98 -3.76
C LEU A 148 -13.68 -17.66 -2.96
N ALA A 149 -13.65 -18.99 -2.94
CA ALA A 149 -12.59 -19.74 -2.26
C ALA A 149 -11.20 -19.44 -2.85
N ILE A 150 -11.09 -19.42 -4.19
CA ILE A 150 -9.84 -19.07 -4.89
C ILE A 150 -9.43 -17.63 -4.58
N GLN A 151 -10.36 -16.68 -4.61
CA GLN A 151 -10.04 -15.28 -4.30
C GLN A 151 -9.52 -15.13 -2.87
N LEU A 152 -10.15 -15.79 -1.89
CA LEU A 152 -9.64 -15.83 -0.51
C LEU A 152 -8.23 -16.43 -0.41
N ASP A 153 -7.95 -17.49 -1.18
CA ASP A 153 -6.63 -18.11 -1.27
C ASP A 153 -5.58 -17.18 -1.88
N THR A 154 -5.90 -16.47 -2.96
CA THR A 154 -4.99 -15.48 -3.57
C THR A 154 -4.66 -14.33 -2.63
N LEU A 155 -5.58 -14.00 -1.71
CA LEU A 155 -5.34 -13.04 -0.64
C LEU A 155 -4.55 -13.66 0.54
N GLY A 156 -4.20 -14.95 0.50
CA GLY A 156 -3.45 -15.67 1.53
C GLY A 156 -4.30 -16.14 2.71
N PHE A 157 -5.63 -16.04 2.61
CA PHE A 157 -6.58 -16.46 3.64
C PHE A 157 -7.12 -17.88 3.42
N GLY A 158 -6.90 -18.47 2.24
CA GLY A 158 -7.24 -19.86 1.95
C GLY A 158 -6.43 -20.85 2.80
N VAL A 159 -7.10 -21.84 3.35
CA VAL A 159 -6.55 -23.09 3.91
C VAL A 159 -7.42 -24.18 3.35
N ASP A 160 -6.84 -25.28 2.87
CA ASP A 160 -7.60 -26.36 2.25
C ASP A 160 -8.45 -25.90 1.04
N THR A 161 -8.01 -24.84 0.35
CA THR A 161 -8.72 -24.25 -0.79
C THR A 161 -9.06 -25.28 -1.86
N ALA A 162 -8.17 -26.25 -2.11
CA ALA A 162 -8.42 -27.34 -3.07
C ALA A 162 -9.67 -28.17 -2.69
N GLN A 163 -9.86 -28.46 -1.40
CA GLN A 163 -11.02 -29.20 -0.90
C GLN A 163 -12.29 -28.36 -1.03
N ALA A 164 -12.24 -27.09 -0.64
CA ALA A 164 -13.37 -26.17 -0.77
C ALA A 164 -13.80 -25.96 -2.24
N VAL A 165 -12.83 -25.80 -3.13
CA VAL A 165 -13.07 -25.68 -4.58
C VAL A 165 -13.69 -26.96 -5.13
N GLN A 166 -13.18 -28.13 -4.72
CA GLN A 166 -13.76 -29.39 -5.15
C GLN A 166 -15.18 -29.56 -4.61
N ALA A 167 -15.43 -29.24 -3.35
CA ALA A 167 -16.76 -29.30 -2.74
C ALA A 167 -17.75 -28.39 -3.49
N ALA A 168 -17.35 -27.15 -3.81
CA ALA A 168 -18.17 -26.22 -4.58
C ALA A 168 -18.43 -26.73 -6.00
N ARG A 169 -17.44 -27.34 -6.67
CA ARG A 169 -17.61 -27.96 -8.00
C ARG A 169 -18.51 -29.18 -7.96
N ASP A 170 -18.44 -29.98 -6.91
CA ASP A 170 -19.30 -31.14 -6.72
C ASP A 170 -20.75 -30.70 -6.49
N LEU A 171 -20.97 -29.59 -5.78
CA LEU A 171 -22.28 -28.92 -5.69
C LEU A 171 -22.72 -28.24 -7.00
N GLU A 172 -21.83 -28.01 -7.97
CA GLU A 172 -22.20 -27.51 -9.29
C GLU A 172 -22.54 -28.65 -10.26
N ASN A 173 -21.81 -29.77 -10.17
CA ASN A 173 -21.91 -30.90 -11.09
C ASN A 173 -22.85 -32.01 -10.61
N GLY A 174 -23.19 -32.05 -9.31
CA GLY A 174 -24.00 -33.12 -8.72
C GLY A 174 -25.51 -32.98 -8.99
N TYR A 175 -25.97 -31.90 -9.62
CA TYR A 175 -27.38 -31.71 -9.97
C TYR A 175 -27.82 -32.68 -11.08
N PRO A 176 -29.04 -33.26 -11.02
CA PRO A 176 -30.05 -33.17 -9.96
C PRO A 176 -29.90 -34.25 -8.85
N GLY A 177 -28.84 -35.06 -8.90
CA GLY A 177 -28.64 -36.27 -8.09
C GLY A 177 -28.24 -36.06 -6.62
N TYR A 178 -28.52 -34.91 -6.01
CA TYR A 178 -28.13 -34.64 -4.63
C TYR A 178 -28.81 -35.58 -3.65
N THR A 179 -28.01 -36.34 -2.91
CA THR A 179 -28.44 -37.05 -1.71
C THR A 179 -28.20 -36.19 -0.47
N PRO A 180 -28.99 -36.33 0.61
CA PRO A 180 -28.75 -35.61 1.86
C PRO A 180 -27.35 -35.82 2.43
N SER A 181 -26.81 -37.04 2.37
CA SER A 181 -25.47 -37.36 2.84
C SER A 181 -24.39 -36.66 2.03
N PHE A 182 -24.53 -36.63 0.70
CA PHE A 182 -23.61 -35.90 -0.17
C PHE A 182 -23.58 -34.40 0.16
N LEU A 183 -24.76 -33.79 0.31
CA LEU A 183 -24.85 -32.36 0.64
C LEU A 183 -24.28 -32.04 2.02
N ALA A 184 -24.50 -32.92 3.01
CA ALA A 184 -23.94 -32.74 4.36
C ALA A 184 -22.41 -32.77 4.36
N ILE A 185 -21.80 -33.71 3.63
CA ILE A 185 -20.33 -33.81 3.51
C ILE A 185 -19.76 -32.54 2.87
N ARG A 186 -20.35 -32.08 1.75
CA ARG A 186 -19.86 -30.88 1.07
C ARG A 186 -20.07 -29.60 1.88
N SER A 187 -21.19 -29.51 2.62
CA SER A 187 -21.41 -28.40 3.55
C SER A 187 -20.32 -28.38 4.63
N GLU A 188 -20.00 -29.53 5.25
CA GLU A 188 -18.96 -29.60 6.28
C GLU A 188 -17.58 -29.15 5.78
N GLU A 189 -17.19 -29.57 4.57
CA GLU A 189 -15.92 -29.15 3.94
C GLU A 189 -15.88 -27.64 3.71
N LEU A 190 -16.97 -27.04 3.26
CA LEU A 190 -17.08 -25.60 3.04
C LEU A 190 -17.08 -24.81 4.36
N HIS A 191 -17.74 -25.31 5.41
CA HIS A 191 -17.70 -24.72 6.76
C HIS A 191 -16.28 -24.72 7.33
N ARG A 192 -15.56 -25.85 7.21
CA ARG A 192 -14.17 -25.97 7.65
C ARG A 192 -13.27 -24.94 6.95
N PHE A 193 -13.47 -24.73 5.65
CA PHE A 193 -12.78 -23.68 4.90
C PHE A 193 -13.09 -22.28 5.44
N SER A 194 -14.37 -21.96 5.67
CA SER A 194 -14.75 -20.64 6.20
C SER A 194 -14.17 -20.40 7.59
N ASP A 195 -14.29 -21.37 8.50
CA ASP A 195 -13.76 -21.27 9.86
C ASP A 195 -12.26 -21.02 9.91
N THR A 196 -11.50 -21.72 9.06
CA THR A 196 -10.04 -21.56 8.98
C THR A 196 -9.65 -20.21 8.38
N ALA A 197 -10.38 -19.74 7.36
CA ALA A 197 -10.17 -18.42 6.78
C ALA A 197 -10.51 -17.29 7.76
N TRP A 198 -11.60 -17.40 8.52
CA TRP A 198 -11.96 -16.43 9.57
C TRP A 198 -10.90 -16.33 10.66
N LYS A 199 -10.28 -17.45 11.07
CA LYS A 199 -9.17 -17.44 12.03
C LYS A 199 -7.97 -16.64 11.51
N LYS A 200 -7.74 -16.59 10.19
CA LYS A 200 -6.67 -15.78 9.57
C LYS A 200 -7.04 -14.32 9.36
N VAL A 201 -8.33 -14.00 9.18
CA VAL A 201 -8.82 -12.61 8.99
C VAL A 201 -9.03 -11.88 10.31
N SER A 202 -9.39 -12.59 11.38
CA SER A 202 -9.65 -12.03 12.72
C SER A 202 -8.48 -11.89 13.72
N PRO A 203 -7.20 -12.27 13.46
CA PRO A 203 -6.19 -12.34 14.51
C PRO A 203 -5.70 -10.96 15.02
N GLN A 204 -6.08 -9.86 14.36
CA GLN A 204 -5.53 -8.53 14.68
C GLN A 204 -6.27 -7.75 15.78
N LYS A 205 -7.57 -8.00 16.03
CA LYS A 205 -8.29 -7.22 17.07
C LYS A 205 -7.88 -7.55 18.51
N ILE A 206 -7.23 -8.69 18.76
CA ILE A 206 -6.88 -9.11 20.13
C ILE A 206 -5.59 -8.44 20.61
N LYS A 207 -4.60 -8.20 19.74
CA LYS A 207 -3.30 -7.64 20.16
C LYS A 207 -3.27 -6.11 20.27
N GLU A 208 -4.01 -5.38 19.45
CA GLU A 208 -4.03 -3.91 19.51
C GLU A 208 -4.79 -3.37 20.73
N LYS A 209 -5.86 -4.05 21.17
CA LYS A 209 -6.51 -3.73 22.46
C LYS A 209 -5.60 -4.00 23.66
N THR A 210 -4.74 -5.02 23.62
CA THR A 210 -3.78 -5.27 24.69
C THR A 210 -2.60 -4.29 24.68
N ALA A 211 -2.17 -3.82 23.51
CA ALA A 211 -1.10 -2.83 23.39
C ALA A 211 -1.57 -1.43 23.81
N SER A 212 -2.77 -0.99 23.39
CA SER A 212 -3.33 0.31 23.80
C SER A 212 -3.74 0.36 25.28
N ALA A 213 -4.07 -0.78 25.90
CA ALA A 213 -4.41 -0.84 27.32
C ALA A 213 -3.18 -0.81 28.25
N LYS A 214 -1.96 -1.03 27.74
CA LYS A 214 -0.72 -1.01 28.53
C LYS A 214 0.02 0.34 28.53
N VAL A 215 -0.47 1.34 27.80
CA VAL A 215 0.13 2.69 27.70
C VAL A 215 -0.68 3.73 28.48
N ARG A 216 -1.52 3.29 29.42
CA ARG A 216 -2.20 4.15 30.42
C ARG A 216 -1.80 3.69 31.81
#